data_AF-A0A7V5R398-F1
#
_entry.id   AF-A0A7V5R398-F1
#
_cell.length_a   1.000
_cell.length_b   1.000
_cell.length_c   1.000
_cell.angle_alpha   90.00
_cell.angle_beta   90.00
_cell.angle_gamma   90.00
#
_symmetry.space_group_name_H-M   'P 1'
#
loop_
_entity.id
_entity.type
_entity.pdbx_description
1 polymer ?
#
loop_
_entity_poly.entity_id
_entity_poly.type
_entity_poly.pdbx_seq_one_letter_code
_entity_poly.pdbx_strand_id
1 'polypeptide(L)'
;MKVRFSPRYDFILGLIMGLLFVLLVIFSLNLGGLIVFTGDMAELSHQVFYWLETNLGWSIPLFISVLSGFVFYLYQLKCLLNTSEPLVSLTELEDKNHKLDKLVSIFFGIGVLWTAIGMRTALTAALGDMDSEMASSLGAWEILSRLVDGGILQALSTTIVGGAGGYLMSIIKQWSVEKQISQLYRNLEQDSQKEIIKKLDELIDSISKNQNQNHY
;
A
#
# COMPACT_ATOMS: atom_id res chain seq x y z
N MET A 1 13.73 17.39 -18.70
CA MET A 1 13.13 16.40 -19.62
C MET A 1 11.65 16.31 -19.30
N LYS A 2 10.79 16.76 -20.22
CA LYS A 2 9.38 17.09 -19.95
C LYS A 2 8.55 15.84 -20.27
N VAL A 3 8.14 15.10 -19.23
CA VAL A 3 7.26 13.93 -19.35
C VAL A 3 5.96 14.40 -20.01
N ARG A 4 5.71 13.95 -21.24
CA ARG A 4 4.52 14.31 -22.01
C ARG A 4 3.42 13.34 -21.64
N PHE A 5 2.77 13.62 -20.53
CA PHE A 5 1.63 12.87 -20.04
C PHE A 5 0.43 12.97 -21.02
N SER A 6 -0.35 11.90 -21.11
CA SER A 6 -1.61 11.91 -21.87
C SER A 6 -2.75 12.52 -20.99
N PRO A 7 -3.47 13.55 -21.47
CA PRO A 7 -4.31 14.41 -20.64
C PRO A 7 -5.53 13.72 -19.98
N ARG A 8 -5.95 12.55 -20.46
CA ARG A 8 -7.10 11.83 -19.89
C ARG A 8 -6.78 11.09 -18.60
N TYR A 9 -5.55 10.59 -18.46
CA TYR A 9 -5.18 9.73 -17.34
C TYR A 9 -4.69 10.55 -16.13
N ASP A 10 -4.03 11.69 -16.37
CA ASP A 10 -3.69 12.66 -15.31
C ASP A 10 -4.93 13.23 -14.63
N PHE A 11 -5.99 13.43 -15.41
CA PHE A 11 -7.25 13.96 -14.90
C PHE A 11 -7.93 12.98 -13.96
N ILE A 12 -8.05 11.71 -14.33
CA ILE A 12 -8.69 10.68 -13.50
C ILE A 12 -7.84 10.39 -12.25
N LEU A 13 -6.51 10.39 -12.38
CA LEU A 13 -5.61 10.21 -11.24
C LEU A 13 -5.66 11.38 -10.27
N GLY A 14 -5.61 12.61 -10.79
CA GLY A 14 -5.79 13.83 -10.00
C GLY A 14 -7.15 13.86 -9.32
N LEU A 15 -8.19 13.30 -9.96
CA LEU A 15 -9.52 13.17 -9.40
C LEU A 15 -9.57 12.13 -8.28
N ILE A 16 -8.93 10.96 -8.42
CA ILE A 16 -8.90 9.93 -7.36
C ILE A 16 -8.01 10.36 -6.17
N MET A 17 -6.84 10.94 -6.43
CA MET A 17 -5.97 11.52 -5.39
C MET A 17 -6.64 12.71 -4.72
N GLY A 18 -7.29 13.56 -5.51
CA GLY A 18 -8.13 14.65 -5.02
C GLY A 18 -9.27 14.13 -4.18
N LEU A 19 -9.94 13.05 -4.57
CA LEU A 19 -11.06 12.46 -3.84
C LEU A 19 -10.60 11.77 -2.55
N LEU A 20 -9.47 11.07 -2.55
CA LEU A 20 -8.86 10.50 -1.34
C LEU A 20 -8.36 11.59 -0.39
N PHE A 21 -7.76 12.65 -0.92
CA PHE A 21 -7.31 13.81 -0.13
C PHE A 21 -8.49 14.60 0.41
N VAL A 22 -9.54 14.80 -0.39
CA VAL A 22 -10.80 15.42 0.04
C VAL A 22 -11.49 14.55 1.08
N LEU A 23 -11.50 13.22 0.94
CA LEU A 23 -11.98 12.31 1.98
C LEU A 23 -11.17 12.43 3.27
N LEU A 24 -9.84 12.54 3.18
CA LEU A 24 -8.96 12.77 4.33
C LEU A 24 -9.25 14.12 4.99
N VAL A 25 -9.40 15.19 4.21
CA VAL A 25 -9.71 16.54 4.69
C VAL A 25 -11.11 16.61 5.30
N ILE A 26 -12.11 16.00 4.66
CA ILE A 26 -13.48 15.86 5.19
C ILE A 26 -13.44 15.07 6.51
N PHE A 27 -12.69 13.96 6.55
CA PHE A 27 -12.53 13.17 7.77
C PHE A 27 -11.91 14.01 8.90
N SER A 28 -10.83 14.76 8.62
CA SER A 28 -10.20 15.66 9.60
C SER A 28 -11.10 16.82 10.03
N LEU A 29 -11.89 17.40 9.11
CA LEU A 29 -12.81 18.50 9.41
C LEU A 29 -14.06 18.03 10.17
N ASN A 30 -14.55 16.82 9.91
CA ASN A 30 -15.62 16.20 10.69
C ASN A 30 -15.15 15.89 12.11
N LEU A 31 -13.94 15.34 12.26
CA LEU A 31 -13.33 15.05 13.57
C LEU A 31 -13.11 16.33 14.40
N GLY A 32 -12.92 17.48 13.73
CA GLY A 32 -12.89 18.81 14.35
C GLY A 32 -14.26 19.43 14.65
N GLY A 33 -15.38 18.72 14.38
CA GLY A 33 -16.75 19.20 14.60
C GLY A 33 -17.20 20.31 13.65
N LEU A 34 -16.46 20.56 12.57
CA LEU A 34 -16.65 21.70 11.68
C LEU A 34 -17.65 21.43 10.54
N ILE A 35 -17.92 20.15 10.23
CA ILE A 35 -18.81 19.75 9.15
C ILE A 35 -19.76 18.66 9.65
N VAL A 36 -21.07 18.94 9.63
CA VAL A 36 -22.13 17.97 9.91
C VAL A 36 -22.87 17.72 8.60
N PHE A 37 -22.85 16.48 8.11
CA PHE A 37 -23.62 16.09 6.92
C PHE A 37 -25.11 15.94 7.28
N THR A 38 -26.00 16.63 6.56
CA THR A 38 -27.46 16.54 6.71
C THR A 38 -28.11 15.94 5.44
N GLY A 39 -28.79 14.79 5.54
CA GLY A 39 -29.56 14.12 4.47
C GLY A 39 -29.58 12.58 4.55
N ASP A 40 -30.34 11.87 3.70
CA ASP A 40 -30.44 10.39 3.69
C ASP A 40 -29.11 9.67 3.34
N MET A 41 -28.34 10.22 2.39
CA MET A 41 -26.97 9.74 2.11
C MET A 41 -25.98 10.10 3.23
N ALA A 42 -26.40 10.94 4.18
CA ALA A 42 -25.62 11.21 5.38
C ALA A 42 -25.75 10.07 6.40
N GLU A 43 -26.86 9.33 6.47
CA GLU A 43 -26.98 8.24 7.44
C GLU A 43 -25.98 7.11 7.19
N LEU A 44 -25.84 6.69 5.92
CA LEU A 44 -24.86 5.66 5.54
C LEU A 44 -23.42 6.14 5.74
N SER A 45 -23.13 7.40 5.42
CA SER A 45 -21.80 7.95 5.63
C SER A 45 -21.50 8.07 7.13
N HIS A 46 -22.41 8.62 7.92
CA HIS A 46 -22.31 8.70 9.38
C HIS A 46 -22.11 7.33 10.02
N GLN A 47 -22.82 6.30 9.57
CA GLN A 47 -22.67 4.95 10.11
C GLN A 47 -21.29 4.35 9.81
N VAL A 48 -20.76 4.53 8.60
CA VAL A 48 -19.43 4.06 8.23
C VAL A 48 -18.33 4.87 8.93
N PHE A 49 -18.49 6.19 9.03
CA PHE A 49 -17.55 7.06 9.75
C PHE A 49 -17.53 6.75 11.24
N TYR A 50 -18.70 6.61 11.86
CA TYR A 50 -18.82 6.23 13.27
C TYR A 50 -18.20 4.86 13.53
N TRP A 51 -18.44 3.88 12.64
CA TRP A 51 -17.81 2.57 12.75
C TRP A 51 -16.29 2.68 12.63
N LEU A 52 -15.76 3.42 11.65
CA LEU A 52 -14.33 3.62 11.48
C LEU A 52 -13.71 4.29 12.70
N GLU A 53 -14.30 5.37 13.19
CA GLU A 53 -13.81 6.10 14.35
C GLU A 53 -13.80 5.21 15.60
N THR A 54 -14.88 4.45 15.84
CA THR A 54 -14.99 3.53 16.98
C THR A 54 -13.97 2.39 16.89
N ASN A 55 -13.68 1.90 15.69
CA ASN A 55 -12.86 0.69 15.50
C ASN A 55 -11.39 0.95 15.20
N LEU A 56 -11.04 2.09 14.58
CA LEU A 56 -9.68 2.42 14.18
C LEU A 56 -9.16 3.67 14.91
N GLY A 57 -10.05 4.58 15.31
CA GLY A 57 -9.73 5.85 15.96
C GLY A 57 -8.60 6.60 15.25
N TRP A 58 -7.59 7.04 16.00
CA TRP A 58 -6.49 7.86 15.46
C TRP A 58 -5.53 7.14 14.52
N SER A 59 -5.69 5.83 14.27
CA SER A 59 -4.89 5.13 13.24
C SER A 59 -5.32 5.46 11.81
N ILE A 60 -6.54 5.97 11.62
CA ILE A 60 -7.15 6.20 10.31
C ILE A 60 -6.27 7.08 9.40
N PRO A 61 -5.75 8.25 9.83
CA PRO A 61 -4.93 9.09 8.98
C PRO A 61 -3.66 8.38 8.48
N LEU A 62 -3.05 7.52 9.30
CA LEU A 62 -1.87 6.75 8.92
C LEU A 62 -2.20 5.72 7.84
N PHE A 63 -3.30 4.98 8.02
CA PHE A 63 -3.77 4.03 7.01
C PHE A 63 -4.10 4.72 5.68
N ILE A 64 -4.82 5.85 5.70
CA ILE A 64 -5.15 6.59 4.49
C ILE A 64 -3.88 7.13 3.80
N SER A 65 -2.93 7.66 4.56
CA SER A 65 -1.67 8.17 4.02
C SER A 65 -0.89 7.08 3.28
N VAL A 66 -0.77 5.90 3.87
CA VAL A 66 -0.04 4.77 3.27
C VAL A 66 -0.79 4.20 2.07
N LEU A 67 -2.12 4.06 2.18
CA LEU A 67 -2.97 3.58 1.09
C LEU A 67 -2.91 4.53 -0.12
N SER A 68 -2.95 5.84 0.11
CA SER A 68 -2.78 6.86 -0.93
C SER A 68 -1.43 6.72 -1.64
N GLY A 69 -0.34 6.60 -0.86
CA GLY A 69 1.00 6.34 -1.42
C GLY A 69 1.05 5.05 -2.24
N PHE A 70 0.42 3.98 -1.78
CA PHE A 70 0.39 2.70 -2.50
C PHE A 70 -0.33 2.82 -3.84
N VAL A 71 -1.52 3.42 -3.88
CA VAL A 71 -2.28 3.65 -5.12
C VAL A 71 -1.46 4.50 -6.09
N PHE A 72 -0.79 5.55 -5.59
CA PHE A 72 0.05 6.43 -6.39
C PHE A 72 1.24 5.70 -7.04
N TYR A 73 2.00 4.92 -6.27
CA TYR A 73 3.14 4.18 -6.82
C TYR A 73 2.71 3.02 -7.72
N LEU A 74 1.60 2.34 -7.40
CA LEU A 74 1.05 1.26 -8.22
C LEU A 74 0.64 1.79 -9.60
N TYR A 75 0.05 2.97 -9.61
CA TYR A 75 -0.31 3.66 -10.84
C TYR A 75 0.91 4.09 -11.65
N GLN A 76 1.90 4.74 -11.02
CA GLN A 76 3.13 5.12 -11.73
C GLN A 76 3.83 3.90 -12.34
N LEU A 77 3.83 2.77 -11.63
CA LEU A 77 4.41 1.53 -12.10
C LEU A 77 3.66 0.98 -13.33
N LYS A 78 2.32 0.97 -13.31
CA LYS A 78 1.50 0.62 -14.49
C LYS A 78 1.77 1.54 -15.68
N CYS A 79 1.99 2.83 -15.43
CA CYS A 79 2.28 3.79 -16.49
C CYS A 79 3.67 3.56 -17.12
N LEU A 80 4.68 3.28 -16.30
CA LEU A 80 6.01 2.92 -16.80
C LEU A 80 5.99 1.62 -17.61
N LEU A 81 5.24 0.60 -17.16
CA LEU A 81 5.09 -0.67 -17.89
C LEU A 81 4.46 -0.48 -19.29
N ASN A 82 3.61 0.53 -19.46
CA ASN A 82 3.01 0.85 -20.76
C ASN A 82 3.94 1.68 -21.67
N THR A 83 5.07 2.18 -21.17
CA THR A 83 6.00 3.02 -21.94
C THR A 83 7.17 2.17 -22.42
N SER A 84 7.27 1.96 -23.73
CA SER A 84 8.16 0.98 -24.40
C SER A 84 9.66 1.32 -24.41
N GLU A 85 10.18 2.12 -23.49
CA GLU A 85 11.64 2.39 -23.45
C GLU A 85 12.38 1.31 -22.64
N PRO A 86 13.46 0.68 -23.15
CA PRO A 86 13.79 -0.69 -22.73
C PRO A 86 14.72 -0.85 -21.52
N LEU A 87 15.50 0.17 -21.15
CA LEU A 87 16.64 0.02 -20.22
C LEU A 87 16.59 0.92 -18.98
N VAL A 88 16.25 2.21 -19.13
CA VAL A 88 16.05 3.11 -17.97
C VAL A 88 14.80 2.74 -17.18
N SER A 89 13.81 2.15 -17.87
CA SER A 89 12.55 1.72 -17.26
C SER A 89 12.73 0.60 -16.25
N LEU A 90 13.68 -0.32 -16.42
CA LEU A 90 13.85 -1.50 -15.54
C LEU A 90 14.29 -1.13 -14.13
N THR A 91 15.34 -0.31 -13.99
CA THR A 91 15.82 0.10 -12.66
C THR A 91 14.77 0.94 -11.94
N GLU A 92 14.08 1.84 -12.65
CA GLU A 92 12.97 2.61 -12.06
C GLU A 92 11.76 1.74 -11.69
N LEU A 93 11.51 0.67 -12.45
CA LEU A 93 10.45 -0.31 -12.20
C LEU A 93 10.73 -1.11 -10.93
N GLU A 94 11.96 -1.61 -10.76
CA GLU A 94 12.42 -2.30 -9.55
C GLU A 94 12.31 -1.39 -8.32
N ASP A 95 12.76 -0.13 -8.42
CA ASP A 95 12.70 0.85 -7.33
C ASP A 95 11.25 1.12 -6.88
N LYS A 96 10.33 1.32 -7.83
CA LYS A 96 8.92 1.54 -7.52
C LYS A 96 8.24 0.29 -6.98
N ASN A 97 8.58 -0.89 -7.51
CA ASN A 97 8.10 -2.17 -7.00
C ASN A 97 8.52 -2.38 -5.54
N HIS A 98 9.79 -2.10 -5.23
CA HIS A 98 10.31 -2.17 -3.87
C HIS A 98 9.64 -1.15 -2.92
N LYS A 99 9.29 0.04 -3.41
CA LYS A 99 8.51 1.03 -2.62
C LYS A 99 7.10 0.52 -2.30
N LEU A 100 6.44 -0.20 -3.21
CA LEU A 100 5.15 -0.82 -2.94
C LEU A 100 5.24 -1.88 -1.85
N ASP A 101 6.28 -2.72 -1.88
CA ASP A 101 6.51 -3.73 -0.83
C ASP A 101 6.73 -3.09 0.55
N LYS A 102 7.48 -1.99 0.60
CA LYS A 102 7.64 -1.20 1.82
C LYS A 102 6.31 -0.63 2.31
N LEU A 103 5.46 -0.10 1.42
CA LEU A 103 4.16 0.47 1.81
C LEU A 103 3.20 -0.61 2.33
N VAL A 104 3.19 -1.80 1.73
CA VAL A 104 2.44 -2.96 2.25
C VAL A 104 2.91 -3.33 3.65
N SER A 105 4.23 -3.43 3.87
CA SER A 105 4.80 -3.74 5.18
C SER A 105 4.49 -2.67 6.23
N ILE A 106 4.57 -1.39 5.87
CA ILE A 106 4.19 -0.27 6.76
C ILE A 106 2.69 -0.33 7.08
N PHE A 107 1.83 -0.62 6.10
CA PHE A 107 0.38 -0.74 6.32
C PHE A 107 0.06 -1.84 7.35
N PHE A 108 0.68 -3.01 7.20
CA PHE A 108 0.59 -4.09 8.19
C PHE A 108 1.12 -3.65 9.56
N GLY A 109 2.29 -3.01 9.57
CA GLY A 109 2.95 -2.52 10.78
C GLY A 109 2.11 -1.50 11.56
N ILE A 110 1.38 -0.61 10.89
CA ILE A 110 0.45 0.33 11.53
C ILE A 110 -0.60 -0.44 12.32
N GLY A 111 -1.19 -1.49 11.73
CA GLY A 111 -2.15 -2.35 12.41
C GLY A 111 -1.59 -2.92 13.71
N VAL A 112 -0.43 -3.58 13.64
CA VAL A 112 0.22 -4.22 14.79
C VAL A 112 0.63 -3.21 15.88
N LEU A 113 1.19 -2.06 15.50
CA LEU A 113 1.59 -1.02 16.45
C LEU A 113 0.37 -0.43 17.17
N TRP A 114 -0.72 -0.22 16.44
CA TRP A 114 -1.93 0.32 17.04
C TRP A 114 -2.59 -0.67 18.01
N THR A 115 -2.46 -1.98 17.75
CA THR A 115 -2.87 -3.02 18.69
C THR A 115 -2.12 -2.92 20.01
N ALA A 116 -0.81 -2.70 19.96
CA ALA A 116 0.00 -2.52 21.16
C ALA A 116 -0.44 -1.27 21.95
N ILE A 117 -0.73 -0.17 21.25
CA ILE A 117 -1.27 1.06 21.86
C ILE A 117 -2.62 0.77 22.51
N GLY A 118 -3.57 0.15 21.80
CA GLY A 118 -4.90 -0.12 22.31
C GLY A 118 -4.90 -1.09 23.50
N MET A 119 -4.05 -2.13 23.50
CA MET A 119 -3.88 -3.02 24.65
C MET A 119 -3.30 -2.28 25.86
N ARG A 120 -2.32 -1.40 25.67
CA ARG A 120 -1.77 -0.58 26.76
C ARG A 120 -2.82 0.37 27.33
N THR A 121 -3.57 1.04 26.47
CA THR A 121 -4.64 1.97 26.89
C THR A 121 -5.73 1.22 27.64
N ALA A 122 -6.15 0.05 27.15
CA ALA A 122 -7.15 -0.79 27.81
C ALA A 122 -6.71 -1.23 29.21
N LEU A 123 -5.48 -1.74 29.35
CA LEU A 123 -4.93 -2.14 30.64
C LEU A 123 -4.82 -0.97 31.61
N THR A 124 -4.46 0.21 31.10
CA THR A 124 -4.37 1.43 31.93
C THR A 124 -5.75 1.93 32.34
N ALA A 125 -6.73 1.91 31.43
CA ALA A 125 -8.11 2.30 31.70
C ALA A 125 -8.81 1.37 32.70
N ALA A 126 -8.51 0.07 32.62
CA ALA A 126 -9.04 -0.91 33.54
C ALA A 126 -8.32 -0.90 34.89
N LEU A 127 -6.99 -0.88 34.91
CA LEU A 127 -6.20 -1.20 36.12
C LEU A 127 -5.34 -0.04 36.65
N GLY A 128 -5.20 1.05 35.91
CA GLY A 128 -4.20 2.10 36.19
C GLY A 128 -4.35 2.78 37.54
N ASP A 129 -5.58 2.98 38.00
CA ASP A 129 -5.91 3.66 39.26
C ASP A 129 -6.60 2.74 40.29
N MET A 130 -6.61 1.42 40.07
CA MET A 130 -7.24 0.49 41.02
C MET A 130 -6.33 0.17 42.20
N ASP A 131 -6.83 0.41 43.42
CA ASP A 131 -6.31 -0.20 44.63
C ASP A 131 -7.02 -1.55 44.93
N SER A 132 -6.46 -2.34 45.85
CA SER A 132 -6.98 -3.69 46.15
C SER A 132 -8.41 -3.68 46.69
N GLU A 133 -8.82 -2.59 47.33
CA GLU A 133 -10.14 -2.43 47.93
C GLU A 133 -11.17 -2.10 46.83
N MET A 134 -10.85 -1.16 45.93
CA MET A 134 -11.69 -0.82 44.79
C MET A 134 -11.81 -1.98 43.79
N ALA A 135 -10.73 -2.73 43.55
CA ALA A 135 -10.75 -3.94 42.71
C ALA A 135 -11.65 -5.06 43.28
N SER A 136 -11.76 -5.15 44.61
CA SER A 136 -12.68 -6.11 45.26
C SER A 136 -14.15 -5.67 45.20
N SER A 137 -14.39 -4.35 45.13
CA SER A 137 -15.73 -3.77 45.00
C SER A 137 -16.24 -3.76 43.55
N LEU A 138 -15.34 -3.64 42.58
CA LEU A 138 -15.62 -3.71 41.15
C LEU A 138 -15.76 -5.17 40.73
N GLY A 139 -16.96 -5.57 40.31
CA GLY A 139 -17.19 -6.92 39.79
C GLY A 139 -16.36 -7.20 38.52
N ALA A 140 -16.05 -8.47 38.27
CA ALA A 140 -15.26 -8.89 37.10
C ALA A 140 -15.82 -8.40 35.75
N TRP A 141 -17.14 -8.25 35.64
CA TRP A 141 -17.80 -7.69 34.47
C TRP A 141 -17.43 -6.22 34.22
N GLU A 142 -17.37 -5.42 35.28
CA GLU A 142 -17.05 -3.98 35.18
C GLU A 142 -15.59 -3.78 34.72
N ILE A 143 -14.69 -4.62 35.23
CA ILE A 143 -13.29 -4.65 34.79
C ILE A 143 -13.20 -5.03 33.30
N LEU A 144 -13.98 -6.03 32.86
CA LEU A 144 -14.03 -6.44 31.46
C LEU A 144 -14.58 -5.32 30.55
N SER A 145 -15.66 -4.63 30.96
CA SER A 145 -16.20 -3.50 30.18
C SER A 145 -15.14 -2.42 30.02
N ARG A 146 -14.46 -2.05 31.10
CA ARG A 146 -13.36 -1.06 31.05
C ARG A 146 -12.21 -1.48 30.14
N LEU A 147 -11.86 -2.76 30.08
CA LEU A 147 -10.85 -3.28 29.16
C LEU A 147 -11.32 -3.19 27.70
N VAL A 148 -12.56 -3.61 27.44
CA VAL A 148 -13.18 -3.62 26.11
C VAL A 148 -13.31 -2.20 25.58
N ASP A 149 -13.91 -1.30 26.37
CA ASP A 149 -14.13 0.12 26.07
C ASP A 149 -12.82 0.92 26.08
N GLY A 150 -11.85 0.48 26.87
CA GLY A 150 -10.52 1.10 26.98
C GLY A 150 -9.60 0.86 25.79
N GLY A 151 -10.01 0.03 24.81
CA GLY A 151 -9.32 -0.07 23.53
C GLY A 151 -9.00 -1.48 23.05
N ILE A 152 -9.44 -2.55 23.71
CA ILE A 152 -9.24 -3.93 23.19
C ILE A 152 -9.95 -4.12 21.85
N LEU A 153 -11.21 -3.67 21.73
CA LEU A 153 -11.94 -3.81 20.46
C LEU A 153 -11.29 -3.01 19.34
N GLN A 154 -10.88 -1.78 19.64
CA GLN A 154 -10.14 -0.95 18.69
C GLN A 154 -8.83 -1.63 18.26
N ALA A 155 -8.06 -2.18 19.21
CA ALA A 155 -6.81 -2.91 18.93
C ALA A 155 -7.02 -4.12 18.01
N LEU A 156 -8.06 -4.91 18.25
CA LEU A 156 -8.38 -6.07 17.43
C LEU A 156 -8.78 -5.64 16.02
N SER A 157 -9.65 -4.63 15.90
CA SER A 157 -10.10 -4.11 14.62
C SER A 157 -8.94 -3.51 13.79
N THR A 158 -8.02 -2.75 14.40
CA THR A 158 -6.84 -2.22 13.69
C THR A 158 -5.91 -3.33 13.20
N THR A 159 -5.80 -4.43 13.94
CA THR A 159 -5.03 -5.61 13.50
C THR A 159 -5.68 -6.26 12.29
N ILE A 160 -7.00 -6.45 12.32
CA ILE A 160 -7.75 -7.07 11.23
C ILE A 160 -7.64 -6.21 9.98
N VAL A 161 -7.83 -4.90 10.10
CA VAL A 161 -7.70 -3.97 8.97
C VAL A 161 -6.28 -3.96 8.43
N GLY A 162 -5.26 -3.84 9.28
CA GLY A 162 -3.86 -3.86 8.87
C GLY A 162 -3.45 -5.18 8.21
N GLY A 163 -3.87 -6.31 8.78
CA GLY A 163 -3.64 -7.65 8.28
C GLY A 163 -4.33 -7.90 6.95
N ALA A 164 -5.66 -7.84 6.93
CA ALA A 164 -6.46 -8.09 5.72
C ALA A 164 -6.15 -7.08 4.61
N GLY A 165 -6.02 -5.79 4.95
CA GLY A 165 -5.68 -4.75 3.99
C GLY A 165 -4.27 -4.93 3.40
N GLY A 166 -3.28 -5.26 4.23
CA GLY A 166 -1.92 -5.55 3.76
C GLY A 166 -1.87 -6.75 2.80
N TYR A 167 -2.61 -7.83 3.12
CA TYR A 167 -2.72 -8.98 2.22
C TYR A 167 -3.42 -8.61 0.91
N LEU A 168 -4.52 -7.85 0.96
CA LEU A 168 -5.21 -7.38 -0.24
C LEU A 168 -4.30 -6.52 -1.13
N MET A 169 -3.55 -5.59 -0.54
CA MET A 169 -2.58 -4.78 -1.28
C MET A 169 -1.50 -5.65 -1.95
N SER A 170 -1.01 -6.67 -1.24
CA SER A 170 -0.05 -7.64 -1.80
C SER A 170 -0.62 -8.37 -3.02
N ILE A 171 -1.86 -8.86 -2.93
CA ILE A 171 -2.55 -9.55 -4.02
C ILE A 171 -2.77 -8.60 -5.22
N ILE A 172 -3.24 -7.38 -4.96
CA ILE A 172 -3.46 -6.36 -6.00
C ILE A 172 -2.17 -6.02 -6.73
N LYS A 173 -1.06 -5.86 -5.99
CA LYS A 173 0.28 -5.66 -6.55
C LYS A 173 0.67 -6.85 -7.41
N GLN A 174 0.53 -8.07 -6.88
CA GLN A 174 0.89 -9.30 -7.57
C GLN A 174 0.19 -9.41 -8.93
N TRP A 175 -1.12 -9.24 -8.95
CA TRP A 175 -1.91 -9.33 -10.17
C TRP A 175 -1.63 -8.20 -11.16
N SER A 176 -1.33 -7.00 -10.65
CA SER A 176 -1.09 -5.83 -11.49
C SER A 176 0.30 -5.82 -12.13
N VAL A 177 1.31 -6.34 -11.43
CA VAL A 177 2.73 -6.08 -11.73
C VAL A 177 3.46 -7.32 -12.21
N GLU A 178 3.31 -8.46 -11.55
CA GLU A 178 4.17 -9.63 -11.80
C GLU A 178 4.02 -10.20 -13.22
N LYS A 179 2.80 -10.17 -13.77
CA LYS A 179 2.55 -10.65 -15.14
C LYS A 179 3.32 -9.82 -16.18
N GLN A 180 3.40 -8.51 -15.97
CA GLN A 180 4.02 -7.60 -16.92
C GLN A 180 5.55 -7.60 -16.76
N ILE A 181 6.05 -7.60 -15.52
CA ILE A 181 7.49 -7.73 -15.24
C ILE A 181 8.03 -9.06 -15.77
N SER A 182 7.33 -10.17 -15.55
CA SER A 182 7.75 -11.49 -16.05
C SER A 182 7.80 -11.60 -17.57
N GLN A 183 6.99 -10.81 -18.28
CA GLN A 183 7.03 -10.74 -19.75
C GLN A 183 8.18 -9.86 -20.22
N LEU A 184 8.40 -8.72 -19.54
CA LEU A 184 9.48 -7.78 -19.86
C LEU A 184 10.86 -8.44 -19.66
N TYR A 185 11.06 -9.16 -18.55
CA TYR A 185 12.27 -9.96 -18.30
C TYR A 185 12.51 -11.02 -19.36
N ARG A 186 11.47 -11.79 -19.74
CA ARG A 186 11.60 -12.82 -20.79
C ARG A 186 12.00 -12.22 -22.13
N ASN A 187 11.46 -11.07 -22.49
CA ASN A 187 11.79 -10.40 -23.74
C ASN A 187 13.25 -9.91 -23.73
N LEU A 188 13.73 -9.36 -22.61
CA LEU A 188 15.13 -8.93 -22.45
C LEU A 188 16.12 -10.10 -22.49
N GLU A 189 15.80 -11.22 -21.83
CA GLU A 189 16.61 -12.43 -21.90
C GLU A 189 16.66 -13.00 -23.33
N GLN A 190 15.53 -13.02 -24.03
CA GLN A 190 15.50 -13.48 -25.42
C GLN A 190 16.29 -12.58 -26.36
N ASP A 191 16.21 -11.26 -26.21
CA ASP A 191 16.94 -10.34 -27.08
C ASP A 191 18.44 -10.36 -26.77
N SER A 192 18.83 -10.46 -25.49
CA SER A 192 20.23 -10.65 -25.10
C SER A 192 20.81 -11.96 -25.63
N GLN A 193 20.05 -13.05 -25.56
CA GLN A 193 20.48 -14.34 -26.12
C GLN A 193 20.59 -14.30 -27.65
N LYS A 194 19.66 -13.65 -28.36
CA LYS A 194 19.75 -13.46 -29.81
C LYS A 194 20.97 -12.62 -30.20
N GLU A 195 21.29 -11.57 -29.44
CA GLU A 195 22.47 -10.74 -29.71
C GLU A 195 23.77 -11.53 -29.50
N ILE A 196 23.84 -12.35 -28.44
CA ILE A 196 24.99 -13.21 -28.17
C ILE A 196 25.16 -14.26 -29.28
N ILE A 197 24.09 -14.94 -29.69
CA ILE A 197 24.12 -15.93 -30.78
C ILE A 197 24.59 -15.26 -32.07
N LYS A 198 24.06 -14.08 -32.40
CA LYS A 198 24.46 -13.33 -33.61
C LYS A 198 25.95 -12.98 -33.61
N LYS A 199 26.49 -12.52 -32.47
CA LYS A 199 27.94 -12.22 -32.35
C LYS A 199 28.80 -13.49 -32.46
N LEU A 200 28.32 -14.62 -31.96
CA LEU A 200 28.97 -15.92 -32.13
C LEU A 200 28.99 -16.35 -33.59
N ASP A 201 27.88 -16.20 -34.32
CA ASP A 201 27.82 -16.49 -35.75
C ASP A 201 28.76 -15.58 -36.56
N GLU A 202 28.79 -14.28 -36.26
CA GLU A 202 29.71 -13.33 -36.89
C GLU A 202 31.20 -13.70 -36.63
N LEU A 203 31.51 -14.18 -35.42
CA LEU A 203 32.86 -14.66 -35.09
C LEU A 203 33.21 -15.94 -35.84
N ILE A 204 32.30 -16.92 -35.91
CA ILE A 204 32.50 -18.17 -36.66
C ILE A 204 32.74 -17.87 -38.15
N ASP A 205 31.94 -16.99 -38.75
CA ASP A 205 32.10 -16.57 -40.14
C ASP A 205 33.43 -15.85 -40.38
N SER A 206 33.85 -14.99 -39.44
CA SER A 206 35.12 -14.29 -39.52
C SER A 206 36.32 -15.26 -39.46
N ILE A 207 36.26 -16.28 -38.60
CA ILE A 207 37.30 -17.32 -38.47
C ILE A 207 37.36 -18.17 -39.74
N SER A 208 36.19 -18.57 -40.27
CA SER A 208 36.11 -19.36 -41.52
C SER A 208 36.68 -18.61 -42.72
N LYS A 209 36.36 -17.31 -42.87
CA LYS A 209 36.96 -16.46 -43.92
C LYS A 209 38.47 -16.30 -43.76
N ASN A 210 38.94 -16.14 -42.53
CA ASN A 210 40.37 -15.95 -42.25
C ASN A 210 41.18 -17.25 -42.49
N GLN A 211 40.58 -18.43 -42.26
CA GLN A 211 41.22 -19.71 -42.64
C GLN A 211 41.29 -19.91 -44.16
N ASN A 212 40.25 -19.52 -44.92
CA ASN A 212 40.28 -19.60 -46.38
C ASN A 212 41.28 -18.63 -47.04
N GLN A 213 41.62 -17.52 -46.39
CA GLN A 213 42.66 -16.60 -46.88
C GLN A 213 44.09 -17.08 -46.63
N ASN A 214 44.32 -18.00 -45.69
CA ASN A 214 45.65 -18.55 -45.38
C ASN A 214 46.01 -19.80 -46.22
N HIS A 215 45.16 -20.19 -47.18
CA HIS A 215 45.38 -21.33 -48.09
C HIS A 215 45.58 -20.95 -49.56
N TYR A 216 45.82 -19.67 -49.84
CA TYR A 216 46.36 -19.16 -51.11
C TYR A 216 47.73 -18.53 -50.88
#